data_AF-A0A367LU60-F1
#
_entry.id   AF-A0A367LU60-F1
#
_cell.length_a   1.000
_cell.length_b   1.000
_cell.length_c   1.000
_cell.angle_alpha   90.00
_cell.angle_beta   90.00
_cell.angle_gamma   90.00
#
_symmetry.space_group_name_H-M   'P 1'
#
loop_
_entity.id
_entity.type
_entity.pdbx_description
1 polymer ?
#
loop_
_entity_poly.entity_id
_entity_poly.type
_entity_poly.pdbx_seq_one_letter_code
_entity_poly.pdbx_strand_id
1 'polypeptide(L)' 'MSAPRSVLAGLIGAGIQASRTPALHEREGDAQGIRYLYRLIDLDPLGKSADDLEFLLAAASDLGFTGLNVTFPG' A
#
# COMPACT_ATOMS: atom_id res chain seq x y z
N MET A 1 -18.79 20.62 7.41
CA MET A 1 -17.34 20.46 7.17
C MET A 1 -17.15 19.14 6.43
N SER A 2 -16.49 19.13 5.28
CA SER A 2 -16.13 17.88 4.59
C SER A 2 -15.17 17.10 5.50
N ALA A 3 -15.34 15.78 5.61
CA ALA A 3 -14.38 14.95 6.34
C ALA A 3 -12.96 15.20 5.79
N PRO A 4 -11.92 15.23 6.65
CA PRO A 4 -10.55 15.36 6.19
C PRO A 4 -10.25 14.21 5.22
N ARG A 5 -9.62 14.53 4.08
CA ARG A 5 -9.26 13.54 3.08
C ARG A 5 -8.17 12.64 3.67
N SER A 6 -8.49 11.39 3.96
CA SER A 6 -7.51 10.37 4.36
C SER A 6 -7.25 9.42 3.20
N VAL A 7 -6.00 9.00 3.05
CA VAL A 7 -5.56 8.05 2.03
C VAL A 7 -4.91 6.86 2.74
N LEU A 8 -5.37 5.65 2.40
CA LEU A 8 -4.68 4.41 2.75
C LEU A 8 -4.16 3.78 1.46
N ALA A 9 -2.86 3.86 1.21
CA ALA A 9 -2.24 3.26 0.04
C ALA A 9 -1.40 2.04 0.40
N GLY A 10 -1.15 1.17 -0.57
CA GLY A 10 -0.33 -0.03 -0.39
C GLY A 10 0.70 -0.26 -1.49
N LEU A 11 1.74 -1.06 -1.20
CA LEU A 11 2.63 -1.67 -2.19
C LEU A 11 2.57 -3.18 -2.04
N ILE A 12 2.17 -3.88 -3.10
CA ILE A 12 2.23 -5.35 -3.19
C ILE A 12 3.51 -5.74 -3.94
N GLY A 13 4.27 -6.69 -3.40
CA GLY A 13 5.50 -7.23 -4.00
C GLY A 13 6.21 -8.21 -3.07
N ALA A 14 7.31 -8.81 -3.53
CA ALA A 14 8.14 -9.73 -2.75
C ALA A 14 9.48 -9.07 -2.38
N GLY A 15 9.95 -9.25 -1.15
CA GLY A 15 11.24 -8.71 -0.68
C GLY A 15 11.26 -7.18 -0.57
N ILE A 16 10.12 -6.55 -0.28
CA ILE A 16 9.93 -5.10 -0.42
C ILE A 16 10.14 -4.28 0.87
N GLN A 17 10.59 -4.90 1.97
CA GLN A 17 10.80 -4.20 3.25
C GLN A 17 11.74 -2.98 3.18
N ALA A 18 12.69 -2.98 2.23
CA ALA A 18 13.62 -1.87 2.03
C ALA A 18 13.05 -0.72 1.15
N SER A 19 11.79 -0.81 0.73
CA SER A 19 11.15 0.18 -0.14
C SER A 19 11.10 1.55 0.52
N ARG A 20 11.51 2.58 -0.22
CA ARG A 20 11.46 3.99 0.20
C ARG A 20 10.14 4.69 -0.18
N THR A 21 9.30 4.02 -0.98
CA THR A 21 8.01 4.53 -1.44
C THR A 21 7.09 4.95 -0.29
N PRO A 22 6.95 4.17 0.81
CA PRO A 22 6.08 4.55 1.91
C PRO A 22 6.42 5.93 2.49
N ALA A 23 7.69 6.13 2.88
CA ALA A 23 8.14 7.36 3.50
C ALA A 23 7.99 8.58 2.57
N LEU A 24 8.18 8.41 1.26
CA LEU A 24 7.99 9.48 0.29
C LEU A 24 6.52 9.93 0.20
N HIS A 25 5.59 8.98 0.09
CA HIS A 25 4.15 9.28 0.00
C HIS A 25 3.59 9.88 1.28
N GLU A 26 3.97 9.34 2.45
CA GLU A 26 3.50 9.87 3.73
C GLU A 26 3.99 11.30 3.95
N ARG A 27 5.26 11.60 3.64
CA ARG A 27 5.82 12.95 3.72
C ARG A 27 5.11 13.95 2.79
N GLU A 28 4.78 13.54 1.57
CA GLU A 28 4.03 14.39 0.64
C GLU A 28 2.59 14.61 1.12
N GLY A 29 1.96 13.59 1.69
CA GLY A 29 0.67 13.70 2.35
C GLY A 29 0.68 14.76 3.45
N ASP A 30 1.67 14.71 4.33
CA ASP A 30 1.88 15.70 5.39
C ASP A 30 2.06 17.12 4.83
N ALA A 31 2.86 17.27 3.76
CA ALA A 31 3.08 18.56 3.09
C ALA A 31 1.79 19.15 2.50
N GLN A 32 0.83 18.31 2.12
CA GLN A 32 -0.47 18.70 1.57
C GLN A 32 -1.60 18.75 2.61
N GLY A 33 -1.32 18.43 3.88
CA GLY A 33 -2.34 18.34 4.93
C GLY A 33 -3.31 17.16 4.76
N ILE A 34 -2.89 16.11 4.05
CA ILE A 34 -3.64 14.88 3.82
C ILE A 34 -3.15 13.83 4.81
N ARG A 35 -4.07 13.16 5.52
CA ARG A 35 -3.70 12.01 6.35
C ARG A 35 -3.41 10.82 5.44
N TYR A 36 -2.14 10.66 5.07
CA TYR A 36 -1.69 9.63 4.14
C TYR A 36 -0.98 8.51 4.93
N LEU A 37 -1.50 7.29 4.85
CA LEU A 37 -0.84 6.08 5.36
C LEU A 37 -0.45 5.19 4.19
N TYR A 38 0.76 4.64 4.26
CA TYR A 38 1.27 3.72 3.27
C TYR A 38 1.65 2.39 3.93
N ARG A 39 1.22 1.27 3.35
CA ARG A 39 1.47 -0.08 3.89
C ARG A 39 2.17 -0.99 2.88
N LEU A 40 3.13 -1.78 3.35
CA LEU A 40 3.73 -2.84 2.55
C LEU A 40 2.89 -4.11 2.71
N ILE A 41 2.59 -4.76 1.60
CA ILE A 41 1.97 -6.09 1.52
C ILE A 41 3.04 -6.98 0.89
N ASP A 42 3.96 -7.45 1.73
CA ASP A 42 5.12 -8.22 1.31
C ASP A 42 4.77 -9.71 1.24
N LEU A 43 4.93 -10.31 0.07
CA LEU A 43 4.53 -11.69 -0.19
C LEU A 43 5.39 -12.71 0.55
N ASP A 44 6.68 -12.40 0.77
CA ASP A 44 7.64 -13.32 1.40
C ASP A 44 7.24 -13.70 2.84
N PRO A 45 7.03 -12.74 3.78
CA PRO A 45 6.60 -13.08 5.13
C PRO A 45 5.17 -13.62 5.20
N LEU A 46 4.35 -13.39 4.16
CA LEU A 46 2.98 -13.90 4.08
C LEU A 46 2.92 -15.34 3.53
N GLY A 47 4.02 -15.87 3.00
CA GLY A 47 4.03 -17.17 2.31
C GLY A 47 3.10 -17.17 1.08
N LYS A 48 3.02 -16.02 0.40
CA LYS A 48 2.15 -15.78 -0.75
C LYS A 48 2.98 -15.69 -2.03
N SER A 49 2.33 -15.84 -3.17
CA SER A 49 2.97 -15.68 -4.49
C SER A 49 2.18 -14.70 -5.36
N ALA A 50 2.67 -14.48 -6.59
CA ALA A 50 1.94 -13.70 -7.59
C ALA A 50 0.56 -14.30 -7.92
N ASP A 51 0.35 -15.60 -7.70
CA ASP A 51 -0.93 -16.28 -7.94
C ASP A 51 -2.01 -15.82 -6.94
N ASP A 52 -1.62 -15.27 -5.79
CA ASP A 52 -2.53 -14.72 -4.79
C ASP A 52 -2.98 -13.28 -5.10
N LEU A 53 -2.51 -12.66 -6.18
CA LEU A 53 -2.74 -11.24 -6.47
C LEU A 53 -4.23 -10.88 -6.52
N GLU A 54 -5.06 -11.71 -7.16
CA GLU A 54 -6.51 -11.46 -7.25
C GLU A 54 -7.15 -11.37 -5.86
N PHE A 55 -6.81 -12.32 -4.97
CA PHE A 55 -7.28 -12.32 -3.59
C PHE A 55 -6.79 -11.08 -2.82
N LEU A 56 -5.52 -10.70 -2.99
CA LEU A 56 -4.95 -9.54 -2.31
C LEU A 56 -5.59 -8.22 -2.75
N LEU A 57 -5.92 -8.08 -4.03
CA LEU A 57 -6.63 -6.92 -4.56
C LEU A 57 -8.05 -6.82 -3.99
N ALA A 58 -8.77 -7.95 -3.92
CA ALA A 58 -10.10 -8.00 -3.31
C ALA A 58 -10.05 -7.64 -1.82
N ALA A 59 -9.13 -8.24 -1.07
CA ALA A 59 -8.96 -7.96 0.36
C ALA A 59 -8.60 -6.49 0.63
N ALA A 60 -7.72 -5.90 -0.19
CA ALA A 60 -7.36 -4.49 -0.04
C ALA A 60 -8.55 -3.55 -0.32
N SER A 61 -9.39 -3.88 -1.30
CA SER A 61 -10.64 -3.17 -1.55
C SER A 61 -11.58 -3.23 -0.34
N ASP A 62 -11.82 -4.43 0.20
CA ASP A 62 -12.70 -4.65 1.36
C ASP A 62 -12.18 -3.95 2.64
N LEU A 63 -10.86 -3.84 2.78
CA LEU A 63 -10.18 -3.14 3.88
C LEU A 63 -10.13 -1.62 3.70
N GLY A 64 -10.64 -1.08 2.60
CA GLY A 64 -10.74 0.36 2.36
C GLY A 64 -9.45 1.03 1.89
N PHE A 65 -8.55 0.29 1.24
CA PHE A 65 -7.41 0.91 0.55
C PHE A 65 -7.92 1.85 -0.54
N THR A 66 -7.37 3.06 -0.56
CA THR A 66 -7.65 4.09 -1.57
C THR A 66 -6.92 3.82 -2.90
N GLY A 67 -5.80 3.10 -2.85
CA GLY A 67 -5.01 2.75 -4.03
C GLY A 67 -3.85 1.82 -3.71
N LEU A 68 -3.35 1.14 -4.73
CA LEU A 68 -2.26 0.18 -4.61
C LEU A 68 -1.24 0.41 -5.73
N ASN A 69 0.03 0.30 -5.37
CA ASN A 69 1.11 0.05 -6.31
C ASN A 69 1.44 -1.45 -6.30
N VAL A 70 1.85 -1.98 -7.44
CA VAL A 70 2.29 -3.37 -7.59
C VAL A 70 3.67 -3.36 -8.24
N THR A 71 4.61 -4.14 -7.69
CA THR A 71 5.96 -4.31 -8.24
C THR A 71 6.27 -5.77 -8.57
N PHE A 72 7.22 -5.98 -9.48
CA PHE A 72 7.68 -7.31 -9.89
C PHE A 72 8.37 -8.04 -8.72
N PRO A 73 8.26 -9.38 -8.61
CA PRO A 73 9.02 -10.15 -7.62
C PRO A 73 10.53 -10.06 -7.88
N GLY A 74 11.32 -9.99 -6.81
CA GLY A 74 12.79 -10.08 -6.89
C GLY A 74 13.28 -11.42 -7.44
#